data_AF-A0A1V5PZA0-F1
#
_entry.id   AF-A0A1V5PZA0-F1
#
_cell.length_a   1.000
_cell.length_b   1.000
_cell.length_c   1.000
_cell.angle_alpha   90.00
_cell.angle_beta   90.00
_cell.angle_gamma   90.00
#
_symmetry.space_group_name_H-M   'P 1'
#
loop_
_entity.id
_entity.type
_entity.pdbx_description
1 polymer ?
#
loop_
_entity_poly.entity_id
_entity_poly.type
_entity_poly.pdbx_seq_one_letter_code
_entity_poly.pdbx_strand_id
1 'polypeptide(L)'
;MLDNLIIRAEKTEDYKDTELMTLRSFYNKYRPAADEHYLIRIIRESGDYVPEISRVAEYNGRIVGAVYYTKAWIVDGDVKHEIVTFGPLAVEPTLEGHDIGGELMRETIRLAKEAGFAGIALMGEPNYYPRFGFERGAKYGITDACGNSFDELMVLPLNRDFSDIKGKLIESRDFEKLEDKERLAKINEEFPKYRKVKVQEGFMQIFGQHLGVVEAIDGDTYMVRYWELSIPAKLSKDLGKKPDVGSDVQFIWNHKGESSVTRVFKNLLE
;
A
#
# COMPACT_ATOMS: atom_id res chain seq x y z
N MET A 1 16.28 -0.12 12.91
CA MET A 1 15.38 -1.21 12.51
C MET A 1 14.64 -1.69 13.74
N LEU A 2 13.43 -2.20 13.60
CA LEU A 2 12.74 -2.85 14.72
C LEU A 2 13.51 -4.13 15.08
N ASP A 3 14.01 -4.21 16.31
CA ASP A 3 14.62 -5.44 16.81
C ASP A 3 13.56 -6.56 16.80
N ASN A 4 13.87 -7.74 16.26
CA ASN A 4 12.93 -8.85 16.04
C ASN A 4 11.91 -8.71 14.89
N LEU A 5 12.18 -7.89 13.88
CA LEU A 5 11.44 -7.98 12.61
C LEU A 5 11.88 -9.23 11.84
N ILE A 6 10.93 -10.09 11.47
CA ILE A 6 11.17 -11.33 10.73
C ILE A 6 10.45 -11.24 9.38
N ILE A 7 11.19 -11.38 8.28
CA ILE A 7 10.61 -11.53 6.94
C ILE A 7 10.53 -13.02 6.61
N ARG A 8 9.33 -13.51 6.30
CA ARG A 8 9.10 -14.93 6.03
C ARG A 8 7.98 -15.16 5.02
N ALA A 9 7.88 -16.38 4.52
CA ALA A 9 6.71 -16.81 3.75
C ALA A 9 5.44 -16.73 4.61
N GLU A 10 4.33 -16.41 3.96
CA GLU A 10 3.01 -16.50 4.58
C GLU A 10 2.61 -17.96 4.82
N LYS A 11 1.92 -18.21 5.92
CA LYS A 11 1.24 -19.46 6.22
C LYS A 11 -0.27 -19.24 6.27
N THR A 12 -1.05 -20.31 6.12
CA THR A 12 -2.52 -20.25 6.20
C THR A 12 -3.02 -19.69 7.52
N GLU A 13 -2.31 -19.90 8.62
CA GLU A 13 -2.63 -19.32 9.93
C GLU A 13 -2.54 -17.78 9.96
N ASP A 14 -1.74 -17.18 9.07
CA ASP A 14 -1.55 -15.72 8.99
C ASP A 14 -2.67 -15.02 8.19
N TYR A 15 -3.50 -15.77 7.44
CA TYR A 15 -4.34 -15.18 6.39
C TYR A 15 -5.29 -14.09 6.89
N LYS A 16 -5.87 -14.27 8.07
CA LYS A 16 -6.76 -13.26 8.66
C LYS A 16 -6.00 -12.03 9.14
N ASP A 17 -4.80 -12.23 9.67
CA ASP A 17 -3.97 -11.15 10.20
C ASP A 17 -3.39 -10.30 9.08
N THR A 18 -2.94 -10.92 7.98
CA THR A 18 -2.50 -10.20 6.79
C THR A 18 -3.65 -9.45 6.12
N GLU A 19 -4.83 -10.06 5.99
CA GLU A 19 -6.01 -9.37 5.45
C GLU A 19 -6.42 -8.18 6.32
N LEU A 20 -6.45 -8.33 7.64
CA LEU A 20 -6.79 -7.24 8.56
C LEU A 20 -5.75 -6.11 8.51
N MET A 21 -4.46 -6.45 8.53
CA MET A 21 -3.38 -5.47 8.44
C MET A 21 -3.42 -4.72 7.10
N THR A 22 -3.66 -5.41 5.99
CA THR A 22 -3.80 -4.78 4.67
C THR A 22 -5.05 -3.90 4.60
N LEU A 23 -6.19 -4.34 5.14
CA LEU A 23 -7.39 -3.51 5.25
C LEU A 23 -7.06 -2.19 5.96
N ARG A 24 -6.33 -2.26 7.09
CA ARG A 24 -5.90 -1.08 7.85
C ARG A 24 -4.94 -0.20 7.06
N SER A 25 -3.94 -0.77 6.39
CA SER A 25 -2.92 -0.06 5.61
C SER A 25 -3.50 0.79 4.47
N PHE A 26 -4.66 0.41 3.93
CA PHE A 26 -5.29 1.08 2.79
C PHE A 26 -6.59 1.81 3.14
N TYR A 27 -7.08 1.68 4.38
CA TYR A 27 -8.38 2.22 4.78
C TYR A 27 -8.45 3.74 4.61
N ASN A 28 -9.41 4.23 3.81
CA ASN A 28 -9.60 5.64 3.46
C ASN A 28 -8.38 6.27 2.75
N LYS A 29 -7.42 5.49 2.24
CA LYS A 29 -6.18 6.01 1.63
C LYS A 29 -6.38 6.50 0.20
N TYR A 30 -7.07 5.71 -0.62
CA TYR A 30 -7.33 6.03 -2.03
C TYR A 30 -8.82 6.24 -2.34
N ARG A 31 -9.70 5.71 -1.48
CA ARG A 31 -11.16 5.74 -1.60
C ARG A 31 -11.79 5.47 -0.22
N PRO A 32 -13.08 5.75 -0.02
CA PRO A 32 -13.78 5.33 1.19
C PRO A 32 -13.62 3.82 1.43
N ALA A 33 -13.25 3.43 2.65
CA ALA A 33 -12.87 2.08 3.01
C ALA A 33 -11.61 1.58 2.25
N ALA A 34 -11.57 0.31 1.88
CA ALA A 34 -10.49 -0.36 1.16
C ALA A 34 -11.02 -1.68 0.56
N ASP A 35 -10.32 -2.21 -0.44
CA ASP A 35 -10.56 -3.57 -0.97
C ASP A 35 -9.27 -4.38 -1.17
N GLU A 36 -8.13 -3.85 -0.76
CA GLU A 36 -6.82 -4.45 -0.96
C GLU A 36 -6.65 -5.74 -0.14
N HIS A 37 -7.39 -5.91 0.95
CA HIS A 37 -7.50 -7.17 1.69
C HIS A 37 -8.28 -8.24 0.91
N TYR A 38 -9.25 -7.84 0.08
CA TYR A 38 -9.93 -8.75 -0.84
C TYR A 38 -9.02 -9.12 -2.03
N LEU A 39 -8.23 -8.17 -2.53
CA LEU A 39 -7.20 -8.45 -3.55
C LEU A 39 -6.25 -9.57 -3.10
N ILE A 40 -5.83 -9.58 -1.83
CA ILE A 40 -4.98 -10.66 -1.31
C ILE A 40 -5.65 -12.04 -1.44
N ARG A 41 -6.95 -12.15 -1.14
CA ARG A 41 -7.68 -13.43 -1.33
C ARG A 41 -7.72 -13.85 -2.79
N ILE A 42 -7.99 -12.90 -3.68
CA ILE A 42 -7.98 -13.14 -5.13
C ILE A 42 -6.61 -13.65 -5.56
N ILE A 43 -5.53 -13.02 -5.09
CA ILE A 43 -4.17 -13.41 -5.42
C ILE A 43 -3.89 -14.82 -4.92
N ARG A 44 -4.18 -15.16 -3.67
CA ARG A 44 -3.94 -16.52 -3.14
C ARG A 44 -4.67 -17.62 -3.91
N GLU A 45 -5.83 -17.29 -4.48
CA GLU A 45 -6.65 -18.19 -5.30
C GLU A 45 -6.22 -18.23 -6.78
N SER A 46 -5.34 -17.31 -7.20
CA SER A 46 -4.94 -17.16 -8.60
C SER A 46 -3.93 -18.22 -9.03
N GLY A 47 -4.07 -18.69 -10.27
CA GLY A 47 -3.04 -19.52 -10.92
C GLY A 47 -1.75 -18.76 -11.24
N ASP A 48 -1.80 -17.43 -11.20
CA ASP A 48 -0.65 -16.54 -11.44
C ASP A 48 0.08 -16.17 -10.14
N TYR A 49 -0.38 -16.65 -8.98
CA TYR A 49 0.26 -16.36 -7.70
C TYR A 49 1.69 -16.89 -7.63
N VAL A 50 2.60 -16.07 -7.09
CA VAL A 50 4.01 -16.40 -6.89
C VAL A 50 4.33 -16.45 -5.38
N PRO A 51 3.91 -17.52 -4.67
CA PRO A 51 4.11 -17.66 -3.23
C PRO A 51 5.58 -17.72 -2.82
N GLU A 52 6.46 -18.20 -3.69
CA GLU A 52 7.90 -18.32 -3.43
C GLU A 52 8.59 -16.96 -3.27
N ILE A 53 8.04 -15.89 -3.86
CA ILE A 53 8.51 -14.51 -3.71
C ILE A 53 7.72 -13.75 -2.64
N SER A 54 6.41 -13.98 -2.53
CA SER A 54 5.54 -13.23 -1.62
C SER A 54 5.98 -13.38 -0.16
N ARG A 55 5.96 -12.29 0.61
CA ARG A 55 6.47 -12.26 1.99
C ARG A 55 5.55 -11.50 2.93
N VAL A 56 5.56 -11.93 4.19
CA VAL A 56 5.02 -11.20 5.33
C VAL A 56 6.15 -10.73 6.21
N ALA A 57 5.92 -9.60 6.88
CA ALA A 57 6.76 -9.09 7.95
C ALA A 57 6.05 -9.36 9.27
N GLU A 58 6.71 -10.11 10.14
CA GLU A 58 6.25 -10.41 11.50
C GLU A 58 7.11 -9.62 12.50
N TYR A 59 6.45 -8.96 13.46
CA TYR A 59 7.11 -8.25 14.54
C TYR A 59 6.43 -8.61 15.86
N ASN A 60 7.21 -9.17 16.80
CA ASN A 60 6.72 -9.64 18.11
C ASN A 60 5.50 -10.56 18.00
N GLY A 61 5.51 -11.52 17.07
CA GLY A 61 4.42 -12.48 16.87
C GLY A 61 3.20 -11.93 16.14
N ARG A 62 3.24 -10.69 15.63
CA ARG A 62 2.15 -10.06 14.89
C ARG A 62 2.56 -9.79 13.45
N ILE A 63 1.65 -10.00 12.52
CA ILE A 63 1.84 -9.54 11.14
C ILE A 63 1.75 -8.01 11.09
N VAL A 64 2.78 -7.39 10.54
CA VAL A 64 2.91 -5.92 10.47
C VAL A 64 3.23 -5.41 9.06
N GLY A 65 3.36 -6.30 8.09
CA GLY A 65 3.50 -5.95 6.68
C GLY A 65 3.38 -7.17 5.78
N ALA A 66 3.08 -6.94 4.52
CA ALA A 66 3.00 -8.00 3.52
C ALA A 66 3.23 -7.45 2.11
N VAL A 67 3.74 -8.29 1.23
CA VAL A 67 3.83 -8.04 -0.22
C VAL A 67 3.50 -9.31 -0.99
N TYR A 68 2.60 -9.19 -1.96
CA TYR A 68 2.11 -10.30 -2.77
C TYR A 68 2.49 -10.12 -4.22
N TYR A 69 3.05 -11.17 -4.82
CA TYR A 69 3.51 -11.18 -6.19
C TYR A 69 2.62 -12.08 -7.05
N THR A 70 2.33 -11.62 -8.26
CA THR A 70 1.74 -12.43 -9.31
C THR A 70 2.60 -12.35 -10.56
N LYS A 71 2.48 -13.35 -11.43
CA LYS A 71 2.94 -13.23 -12.80
C LYS A 71 2.21 -12.09 -13.49
N ALA A 72 2.93 -11.44 -14.39
CA ALA A 72 2.41 -10.44 -15.32
C ALA A 72 3.14 -10.60 -16.65
N TRP A 73 2.70 -9.87 -17.67
CA TRP A 73 3.29 -9.97 -18.99
C TRP A 73 3.49 -8.62 -19.63
N ILE A 74 4.58 -8.48 -20.37
CA ILE A 74 4.74 -7.42 -21.34
C ILE A 74 4.46 -8.00 -22.72
N VAL A 75 3.49 -7.42 -23.43
CA VAL A 75 3.00 -7.92 -24.72
C VAL A 75 3.26 -6.90 -25.83
N ASP A 76 3.96 -7.33 -26.88
CA ASP A 76 4.20 -6.56 -28.11
C ASP A 76 3.82 -7.40 -29.34
N GLY A 77 2.63 -7.15 -29.87
CA GLY A 77 2.05 -7.99 -30.93
C GLY A 77 1.87 -9.45 -30.46
N ASP A 78 2.50 -10.38 -31.17
CA ASP A 78 2.49 -11.81 -30.85
C ASP A 78 3.56 -12.21 -29.82
N VAL A 79 4.45 -11.30 -29.43
CA VAL A 79 5.51 -11.55 -28.46
C VAL A 79 4.98 -11.29 -27.06
N LYS A 80 5.17 -12.28 -26.18
CA LYS A 80 4.74 -12.23 -24.77
C LYS A 80 5.91 -12.57 -23.86
N HIS A 81 6.34 -11.61 -23.05
CA HIS A 81 7.39 -11.79 -22.05
C HIS A 81 6.76 -11.96 -20.66
N GLU A 82 7.07 -13.05 -19.98
CA GLU A 82 6.69 -13.25 -18.58
C GLU A 82 7.60 -12.43 -17.65
N ILE A 83 6.98 -11.69 -16.75
CA ILE A 83 7.59 -10.90 -15.68
C ILE A 83 6.77 -11.11 -14.40
N VAL A 84 7.11 -10.41 -13.33
CA VAL A 84 6.25 -10.32 -12.14
C VAL A 84 5.76 -8.89 -11.91
N THR A 85 4.59 -8.78 -11.30
CA THR A 85 4.09 -7.57 -10.64
C THR A 85 3.93 -7.88 -9.16
N PHE A 86 3.76 -6.85 -8.35
CA PHE A 86 3.35 -7.02 -6.96
C PHE A 86 2.32 -5.97 -6.56
N GLY A 87 1.50 -6.36 -5.61
CA GLY A 87 0.44 -5.53 -5.07
C GLY A 87 -0.54 -6.41 -4.31
N PRO A 88 -0.97 -6.02 -3.09
CA PRO A 88 -0.54 -4.83 -2.37
C PRO A 88 0.84 -5.03 -1.70
N LEU A 89 1.61 -3.94 -1.58
CA LEU A 89 2.62 -3.76 -0.53
C LEU A 89 1.95 -3.01 0.62
N ALA A 90 1.74 -3.70 1.74
CA ALA A 90 1.02 -3.21 2.90
C ALA A 90 1.92 -3.18 4.13
N VAL A 91 1.76 -2.15 4.97
CA VAL A 91 2.45 -2.03 6.26
C VAL A 91 1.43 -1.55 7.29
N GLU A 92 1.47 -2.12 8.50
CA GLU A 92 0.61 -1.70 9.60
C GLU A 92 0.77 -0.18 9.84
N PRO A 93 -0.31 0.60 9.72
CA PRO A 93 -0.24 2.06 9.79
C PRO A 93 0.40 2.58 11.09
N THR A 94 0.25 1.88 12.21
CA THR A 94 0.86 2.31 13.49
C THR A 94 2.35 2.01 13.60
N LEU A 95 2.94 1.36 12.59
CA LEU A 95 4.37 1.03 12.48
C LEU A 95 5.04 1.62 11.24
N GLU A 96 4.39 2.59 10.58
CA GLU A 96 5.04 3.35 9.53
C GLU A 96 6.30 4.07 10.05
N GLY A 97 7.19 4.48 9.14
CA GLY A 97 8.47 5.10 9.50
C GLY A 97 9.57 4.15 9.99
N HIS A 98 9.28 2.85 10.15
CA HIS A 98 10.23 1.83 10.61
C HIS A 98 10.90 1.00 9.50
N ASP A 99 10.73 1.41 8.24
CA ASP A 99 11.29 0.77 7.03
C ASP A 99 10.85 -0.68 6.77
N ILE A 100 9.72 -1.12 7.35
CA ILE A 100 9.15 -2.47 7.13
C ILE A 100 8.91 -2.75 5.64
N GLY A 101 8.30 -1.80 4.93
CA GLY A 101 8.08 -1.91 3.48
C GLY A 101 9.40 -1.99 2.71
N GLY A 102 10.45 -1.32 3.18
CA GLY A 102 11.78 -1.40 2.57
C GLY A 102 12.43 -2.78 2.76
N GLU A 103 12.31 -3.38 3.94
CA GLU A 103 12.78 -4.75 4.20
C GLU A 103 12.05 -5.78 3.32
N LEU A 104 10.72 -5.68 3.21
CA LEU A 104 9.92 -6.52 2.31
C LEU A 104 10.37 -6.38 0.86
N MET A 105 10.57 -5.14 0.38
CA MET A 105 11.01 -4.90 -0.99
C MET A 105 12.41 -5.47 -1.26
N ARG A 106 13.38 -5.24 -0.36
CA ARG A 106 14.74 -5.76 -0.53
C ARG A 106 14.77 -7.28 -0.61
N GLU A 107 14.05 -7.96 0.29
CA GLU A 107 13.97 -9.42 0.29
C GLU A 107 13.27 -9.96 -0.96
N THR A 108 12.13 -9.38 -1.34
CA THR A 108 11.36 -9.89 -2.48
C THR A 108 11.99 -9.58 -3.84
N ILE A 109 12.71 -8.46 -3.99
CA ILE A 109 13.52 -8.20 -5.19
C ILE A 109 14.64 -9.24 -5.31
N ARG A 110 15.31 -9.58 -4.20
CA ARG A 110 16.35 -10.62 -4.18
C ARG A 110 15.78 -11.97 -4.64
N LEU A 111 14.62 -12.35 -4.09
CA LEU A 111 13.93 -13.60 -4.45
C LEU A 111 13.45 -13.61 -5.90
N ALA A 112 12.92 -12.50 -6.41
CA ALA A 112 12.52 -12.38 -7.82
C ALA A 112 13.69 -12.59 -8.77
N LYS A 113 14.86 -12.05 -8.41
CA LYS A 113 16.09 -12.26 -9.17
C LYS A 113 16.56 -13.72 -9.12
N GLU A 114 16.51 -14.35 -7.96
CA GLU A 114 16.88 -15.76 -7.77
C GLU A 114 15.93 -16.73 -8.49
N ALA A 115 14.65 -16.39 -8.57
CA ALA A 115 13.65 -17.13 -9.34
C ALA A 115 13.83 -16.97 -10.87
N GLY A 116 14.73 -16.09 -11.31
CA GLY A 116 15.08 -15.93 -12.73
C GLY A 116 14.16 -15.01 -13.52
N PHE A 117 13.27 -14.24 -12.87
CA PHE A 117 12.44 -13.28 -13.58
C PHE A 117 13.27 -12.17 -14.23
N ALA A 118 12.89 -11.76 -15.44
CA ALA A 118 13.60 -10.72 -16.19
C ALA A 118 13.42 -9.33 -15.57
N GLY A 119 12.26 -9.05 -14.98
CA GLY A 119 11.98 -7.78 -14.34
C GLY A 119 10.71 -7.78 -13.52
N ILE A 120 10.50 -6.68 -12.80
CA ILE A 120 9.28 -6.36 -12.07
C ILE A 120 8.64 -5.15 -12.74
N ALA A 121 7.33 -5.14 -12.96
CA ALA A 121 6.59 -3.96 -13.40
C ALA A 121 5.36 -3.75 -12.53
N LEU A 122 4.97 -2.50 -12.29
CA LEU A 122 3.83 -2.15 -11.44
C LEU A 122 3.26 -0.77 -11.77
N MET A 123 2.05 -0.51 -11.26
CA MET A 123 1.50 0.84 -11.12
C MET A 123 1.68 1.30 -9.67
N GLY A 124 2.43 2.38 -9.45
CA GLY A 124 2.82 2.77 -8.10
C GLY A 124 3.36 4.19 -7.96
N GLU A 125 3.83 4.52 -6.76
CA GLU A 125 4.25 5.87 -6.40
C GLU A 125 5.60 6.26 -7.05
N PRO A 126 5.63 7.25 -7.97
CA PRO A 126 6.84 7.61 -8.72
C PRO A 126 7.98 8.14 -7.84
N ASN A 127 7.66 8.61 -6.63
CA ASN A 127 8.64 9.13 -5.66
C ASN A 127 9.06 8.09 -4.61
N TYR A 128 8.36 6.96 -4.50
CA TYR A 128 8.67 5.91 -3.54
C TYR A 128 9.63 4.88 -4.14
N TYR A 129 9.24 4.26 -5.25
CA TYR A 129 9.94 3.11 -5.81
C TYR A 129 11.35 3.36 -6.41
N PRO A 130 11.74 4.58 -6.85
CA PRO A 130 13.11 4.81 -7.32
C PRO A 130 14.20 4.47 -6.30
N ARG A 131 13.89 4.51 -4.99
CA ARG A 131 14.84 4.13 -3.93
C ARG A 131 15.30 2.67 -4.01
N PHE A 132 14.54 1.81 -4.69
CA PHE A 132 14.86 0.40 -4.92
C PHE A 132 15.37 0.12 -6.33
N GLY A 133 15.61 1.18 -7.14
CA GLY A 133 16.09 1.06 -8.52
C GLY A 133 14.99 0.97 -9.57
N PHE A 134 13.71 1.15 -9.20
CA PHE A 134 12.64 1.24 -10.21
C PHE A 134 12.80 2.51 -11.03
N GLU A 135 12.50 2.39 -12.32
CA GLU A 135 12.52 3.46 -13.29
C GLU A 135 11.17 3.57 -13.97
N ARG A 136 10.89 4.70 -14.61
CA ARG A 136 9.64 4.87 -15.38
C ARG A 136 9.61 3.90 -16.56
N GLY A 137 8.50 3.19 -16.75
CA GLY A 137 8.32 2.25 -17.87
C GLY A 137 8.40 2.91 -19.24
N ALA A 138 8.11 4.22 -19.32
CA ALA A 138 8.31 5.03 -20.52
C ALA A 138 9.74 4.90 -21.11
N LYS A 139 10.76 4.76 -20.25
CA LYS A 139 12.17 4.57 -20.66
C LYS A 139 12.38 3.27 -21.46
N TYR A 140 11.52 2.28 -21.26
CA TYR A 140 11.58 0.95 -21.89
C TYR A 140 10.50 0.76 -22.97
N GLY A 141 9.74 1.81 -23.31
CA GLY A 141 8.60 1.68 -24.21
C GLY A 141 7.50 0.76 -23.64
N ILE A 142 7.36 0.73 -22.31
CA ILE A 142 6.31 -0.02 -21.63
C ILE A 142 5.14 0.92 -21.30
N THR A 143 3.93 0.47 -21.63
CA THR A 143 2.66 1.18 -21.47
C THR A 143 1.66 0.35 -20.68
N ASP A 144 0.55 0.94 -20.25
CA ASP A 144 -0.59 0.17 -19.74
C ASP A 144 -1.26 -0.69 -20.84
N ALA A 145 -2.29 -1.46 -20.49
CA ALA A 145 -3.03 -2.27 -21.45
C ALA A 145 -3.69 -1.45 -22.59
N CYS A 146 -3.98 -0.17 -22.32
CA CYS A 146 -4.59 0.78 -23.26
C CYS A 146 -3.56 1.50 -24.15
N GLY A 147 -2.26 1.34 -23.90
CA GLY A 147 -1.19 2.03 -24.63
C GLY A 147 -0.83 3.42 -24.06
N ASN A 148 -1.30 3.77 -22.87
CA ASN A 148 -0.95 5.00 -22.18
C ASN A 148 0.36 4.85 -21.42
N SER A 149 1.09 5.95 -21.29
CA SER A 149 2.30 6.04 -20.48
C SER A 149 2.05 6.96 -19.29
N PHE A 150 2.32 6.46 -18.09
CA PHE A 150 2.19 7.20 -16.83
C PHE A 150 3.52 7.18 -16.07
N ASP A 151 3.76 8.19 -15.25
CA ASP A 151 4.92 8.22 -14.36
C ASP A 151 4.83 7.14 -13.28
N GLU A 152 3.60 6.75 -12.94
CA GLU A 152 3.26 5.70 -12.00
C GLU A 152 3.53 4.30 -12.55
N LEU A 153 3.63 4.14 -13.88
CA LEU A 153 4.05 2.88 -14.47
C LEU A 153 5.57 2.75 -14.30
N MET A 154 5.97 1.86 -13.40
CA MET A 154 7.34 1.72 -12.94
C MET A 154 7.85 0.30 -13.22
N VAL A 155 9.13 0.18 -13.58
CA VAL A 155 9.78 -1.09 -13.92
C VAL A 155 11.15 -1.22 -13.23
N LEU A 156 11.49 -2.43 -12.83
CA LEU A 156 12.80 -2.79 -12.29
C LEU A 156 13.37 -3.95 -13.12
N PRO A 157 14.34 -3.69 -14.02
CA PRO A 157 15.11 -4.73 -14.68
C PRO A 157 15.89 -5.57 -13.64
N LEU A 158 15.77 -6.90 -13.68
CA LEU A 158 16.46 -7.80 -12.76
C LEU A 158 17.65 -8.51 -13.40
N ASN A 159 17.65 -8.65 -14.72
CA ASN A 159 18.74 -9.23 -15.50
C ASN A 159 18.89 -8.54 -16.87
N ARG A 160 19.80 -9.06 -17.71
CA ARG A 160 20.10 -8.46 -19.03
C ARG A 160 18.97 -8.66 -20.05
N ASP A 161 18.16 -9.70 -19.89
CA ASP A 161 17.11 -10.06 -20.86
C ASP A 161 16.00 -9.00 -20.90
N PHE A 162 15.89 -8.17 -19.85
CA PHE A 162 14.92 -7.09 -19.80
C PHE A 162 15.21 -5.94 -20.78
N SER A 163 16.45 -5.78 -21.26
CA SER A 163 16.81 -4.63 -22.12
C SER A 163 16.03 -4.58 -23.44
N ASP A 164 15.54 -5.74 -23.89
CA ASP A 164 14.86 -5.89 -25.17
C ASP A 164 13.33 -5.99 -25.00
N ILE A 165 12.82 -5.92 -23.76
CA ILE A 165 11.40 -6.02 -23.43
C ILE A 165 10.74 -4.65 -23.56
N LYS A 166 9.67 -4.58 -24.38
CA LYS A 166 8.80 -3.41 -24.58
C LYS A 166 7.38 -3.87 -24.85
N GLY A 167 6.40 -2.96 -24.75
CA GLY A 167 5.01 -3.25 -25.10
C GLY A 167 4.02 -2.88 -23.99
N LYS A 168 2.93 -3.64 -23.88
CA LYS A 168 1.85 -3.38 -22.93
C LYS A 168 1.98 -4.26 -21.71
N LEU A 169 1.93 -3.66 -20.52
CA LEU A 169 1.80 -4.37 -19.25
C LEU A 169 0.39 -4.96 -19.15
N ILE A 170 0.32 -6.27 -19.01
CA ILE A 170 -0.89 -7.06 -18.82
C ILE A 170 -0.75 -7.82 -17.50
N GLU A 171 -1.63 -7.53 -16.56
CA GLU A 171 -1.68 -8.20 -15.25
C GLU A 171 -2.61 -9.42 -15.30
N SER A 172 -2.68 -10.16 -14.19
CA SER A 172 -3.59 -11.30 -14.08
C SER A 172 -5.04 -10.86 -14.28
N ARG A 173 -5.78 -11.61 -15.11
CA ARG A 173 -7.22 -11.40 -15.29
C ARG A 173 -8.02 -11.68 -14.01
N ASP A 174 -7.46 -12.41 -13.06
CA ASP A 174 -8.12 -12.67 -11.79
C ASP A 174 -8.40 -11.38 -11.01
N PHE A 175 -7.68 -10.28 -11.28
CA PHE A 175 -7.93 -8.97 -10.68
C PHE A 175 -9.30 -8.39 -11.06
N GLU A 176 -9.90 -8.81 -12.18
CA GLU A 176 -11.28 -8.46 -12.56
C GLU A 176 -12.30 -8.90 -11.48
N LYS A 177 -11.97 -9.90 -10.66
CA LYS A 177 -12.82 -10.34 -9.53
C LYS A 177 -12.99 -9.26 -8.44
N LEU A 178 -12.17 -8.21 -8.41
CA LEU A 178 -12.35 -7.04 -7.52
C LEU A 178 -13.62 -6.24 -7.82
N GLU A 179 -14.21 -6.43 -9.00
CA GLU A 179 -15.49 -5.83 -9.38
C GLU A 179 -16.68 -6.45 -8.62
N ASP A 180 -16.52 -7.67 -8.06
CA ASP A 180 -17.54 -8.33 -7.25
C ASP A 180 -17.71 -7.66 -5.88
N LYS A 181 -18.60 -6.66 -5.84
CA LYS A 181 -18.92 -5.90 -4.63
C LYS A 181 -19.70 -6.71 -3.60
N GLU A 182 -20.45 -7.74 -4.01
CA GLU A 182 -21.17 -8.60 -3.08
C GLU A 182 -20.21 -9.49 -2.30
N ARG A 183 -19.21 -10.07 -2.99
CA ARG A 183 -18.15 -10.83 -2.34
C ARG A 183 -17.32 -9.97 -1.40
N LEU A 184 -16.93 -8.76 -1.83
CA LEU A 184 -16.25 -7.81 -0.94
C LEU A 184 -17.09 -7.47 0.30
N ALA A 185 -18.40 -7.26 0.15
CA ALA A 185 -19.30 -6.97 1.27
C ALA A 185 -19.32 -8.12 2.29
N LYS A 186 -19.43 -9.37 1.84
CA LYS A 186 -19.36 -10.57 2.71
C LYS A 186 -18.02 -10.68 3.43
N ILE A 187 -16.92 -10.46 2.71
CA ILE A 187 -15.57 -10.49 3.31
C ILE A 187 -15.43 -9.43 4.40
N ASN A 188 -15.99 -8.23 4.20
CA ASN A 188 -15.94 -7.15 5.17
C ASN A 188 -16.69 -7.46 6.48
N GLU A 189 -17.64 -8.39 6.48
CA GLU A 189 -18.34 -8.82 7.71
C GLU A 189 -17.42 -9.59 8.66
N GLU A 190 -16.31 -10.12 8.15
CA GLU A 190 -15.32 -10.89 8.92
C GLU A 190 -14.36 -10.00 9.72
N PHE A 191 -14.36 -8.67 9.47
CA PHE A 191 -13.41 -7.72 10.04
C PHE A 191 -14.08 -6.64 10.89
N PRO A 192 -13.32 -5.99 11.80
CA PRO A 192 -13.81 -4.82 12.53
C PRO A 192 -14.29 -3.71 11.58
N LYS A 193 -15.36 -3.03 12.00
CA LYS A 193 -15.88 -1.87 11.27
C LYS A 193 -15.10 -0.62 11.65
N TYR A 194 -14.66 0.13 10.65
CA TYR A 194 -14.02 1.44 10.82
C TYR A 194 -14.89 2.53 10.17
N ARG A 195 -14.71 3.79 10.61
CA ARG A 195 -15.44 4.93 10.04
C ARG A 195 -14.90 5.26 8.65
N LYS A 196 -15.78 5.34 7.66
CA LYS A 196 -15.42 5.70 6.28
C LYS A 196 -15.45 7.21 6.10
N VAL A 197 -14.64 7.74 5.18
CA VAL A 197 -14.79 9.12 4.72
C VAL A 197 -16.04 9.25 3.84
N LYS A 198 -16.81 10.34 4.02
CA LYS A 198 -18.07 10.57 3.28
C LYS A 198 -17.88 11.04 1.84
N VAL A 199 -16.73 11.64 1.52
CA VAL A 199 -16.47 12.28 0.23
C VAL A 199 -15.15 11.79 -0.33
N GLN A 200 -15.17 11.34 -1.59
CA GLN A 200 -13.97 10.93 -2.34
C GLN A 200 -13.21 12.13 -2.92
N GLU A 201 -13.93 13.16 -3.35
CA GLU A 201 -13.37 14.35 -4.00
C GLU A 201 -12.54 15.21 -3.03
N GLY A 202 -11.25 15.37 -3.34
CA GLY A 202 -10.30 16.20 -2.58
C GLY A 202 -9.47 15.48 -1.52
N PHE A 203 -9.67 14.17 -1.34
CA PHE A 203 -8.91 13.34 -0.37
C PHE A 203 -7.88 12.39 -1.02
N MET A 204 -7.82 12.32 -2.35
CA MET A 204 -6.87 11.44 -3.02
C MET A 204 -5.43 11.95 -2.87
N GLN A 205 -4.55 11.05 -2.44
CA GLN A 205 -3.13 11.24 -2.09
C GLN A 205 -2.89 12.04 -0.80
N ILE A 206 -2.98 11.36 0.35
CA ILE A 206 -2.37 11.87 1.56
C ILE A 206 -1.06 11.14 1.82
N PHE A 207 -0.05 11.43 1.01
CA PHE A 207 1.32 10.97 1.28
C PHE A 207 1.91 11.78 2.43
N GLY A 208 2.31 11.08 3.49
CA GLY A 208 2.89 11.71 4.68
C GLY A 208 1.90 12.51 5.53
N GLN A 209 0.59 12.41 5.29
CA GLN A 209 -0.41 12.86 6.25
C GLN A 209 -1.49 11.79 6.47
N HIS A 210 -2.24 11.98 7.53
CA HIS A 210 -3.06 10.97 8.17
C HIS A 210 -4.39 11.56 8.56
N LEU A 211 -5.39 10.70 8.72
CA LEU A 211 -6.68 11.07 9.28
C LEU A 211 -6.75 10.61 10.72
N GLY A 212 -7.09 11.52 11.62
CA GLY A 212 -7.26 11.23 13.02
C GLY A 212 -8.42 12.02 13.63
N VAL A 213 -8.64 11.80 14.93
CA VAL A 213 -9.66 12.52 15.70
C VAL A 213 -9.00 13.16 16.91
N VAL A 214 -9.24 14.45 17.15
CA VAL A 214 -8.75 15.10 18.38
C VAL A 214 -9.49 14.51 19.58
N GLU A 215 -8.78 13.81 20.46
CA GLU A 215 -9.38 13.17 21.64
C GLU A 215 -9.23 14.02 22.92
N ALA A 216 -8.19 14.85 22.97
CA ALA A 216 -7.91 15.74 24.10
C ALA A 216 -7.09 16.95 23.64
N ILE A 217 -7.18 18.04 24.41
CA ILE A 217 -6.42 19.27 24.19
C ILE A 217 -5.79 19.66 25.53
N ASP A 218 -4.47 19.83 25.55
CA ASP A 218 -3.70 20.29 26.72
C ASP A 218 -2.84 21.50 26.32
N GLY A 219 -3.27 22.69 26.73
CA GLY A 219 -2.66 23.95 26.33
C GLY A 219 -2.68 24.14 24.80
N ASP A 220 -1.49 24.12 24.19
CA ASP A 220 -1.27 24.24 22.74
C ASP A 220 -1.02 22.87 22.06
N THR A 221 -1.15 21.77 22.79
CA THR A 221 -0.95 20.39 22.31
C THR A 221 -2.29 19.71 22.08
N TYR A 222 -2.43 19.11 20.89
CA TYR A 222 -3.62 18.39 20.46
C TYR A 222 -3.28 16.90 20.40
N MET A 223 -3.96 16.09 21.22
CA MET A 223 -3.82 14.64 21.18
C MET A 223 -4.71 14.11 20.06
N VAL A 224 -4.09 13.63 19.00
CA VAL A 224 -4.78 13.09 17.81
C VAL A 224 -4.78 11.57 17.90
N ARG A 225 -5.98 11.00 18.02
CA ARG A 225 -6.17 9.56 17.91
C ARG A 225 -5.98 9.13 16.46
N TYR A 226 -4.99 8.26 16.24
CA TYR A 226 -4.71 7.60 14.97
C TYR A 226 -4.64 6.10 15.21
N TRP A 227 -5.67 5.37 14.76
CA TRP A 227 -5.91 4.00 15.19
C TRP A 227 -5.91 3.87 16.73
N GLU A 228 -5.12 2.96 17.29
CA GLU A 228 -4.90 2.82 18.72
C GLU A 228 -3.90 3.82 19.33
N LEU A 229 -3.22 4.62 18.51
CA LEU A 229 -2.22 5.58 19.00
C LEU A 229 -2.85 6.91 19.37
N SER A 230 -2.30 7.53 20.41
CA SER A 230 -2.56 8.92 20.78
C SER A 230 -1.30 9.73 20.46
N ILE A 231 -1.36 10.53 19.40
CA ILE A 231 -0.20 11.24 18.85
C ILE A 231 -0.29 12.72 19.24
N PRO A 232 0.69 13.27 19.97
CA PRO A 232 0.73 14.69 20.27
C PRO A 232 1.09 15.48 19.02
N ALA A 233 0.29 16.49 18.69
CA ALA A 233 0.50 17.38 17.55
C ALA A 233 0.27 18.85 17.92
N LYS A 234 1.01 19.75 17.26
CA LYS A 234 0.73 21.20 17.28
C LYS A 234 -0.13 21.59 16.08
N LEU A 235 -0.67 22.80 16.09
CA LEU A 235 -1.34 23.34 14.91
C LEU A 235 -0.29 23.81 13.90
N SER A 236 -0.49 23.47 12.63
CA SER A 236 0.27 24.11 11.55
C SER A 236 0.02 25.63 11.53
N LYS A 237 1.03 26.40 11.11
CA LYS A 237 0.96 27.88 11.12
C LYS A 237 -0.17 28.44 10.27
N ASP A 238 -0.55 27.72 9.22
CA ASP A 238 -1.54 28.14 8.23
C ASP A 238 -2.95 27.58 8.51
N LEU A 239 -3.17 27.02 9.71
CA LEU A 239 -4.44 26.41 10.06
C LEU A 239 -5.53 27.46 10.30
N GLY A 240 -6.45 27.60 9.34
CA GLY A 240 -7.53 28.59 9.39
C GLY A 240 -8.58 28.40 10.49
N LYS A 241 -8.70 27.20 11.09
CA LYS A 241 -9.62 26.91 12.19
C LYS A 241 -8.97 25.99 13.22
N LYS A 242 -9.09 26.32 14.51
CA LYS A 242 -8.70 25.42 15.61
C LYS A 242 -9.67 24.24 15.72
N PRO A 243 -9.19 23.00 15.91
CA PRO A 243 -10.06 21.87 16.17
C PRO A 243 -10.54 21.86 17.62
N ASP A 244 -11.75 21.33 17.82
CA ASP A 244 -12.33 21.00 19.12
C ASP A 244 -12.16 19.50 19.40
N VAL A 245 -12.30 19.05 20.65
CA VAL A 245 -12.38 17.61 20.96
C VAL A 245 -13.51 16.97 20.15
N GLY A 246 -13.22 15.84 19.51
CA GLY A 246 -14.10 15.13 18.58
C GLY A 246 -13.98 15.58 17.12
N SER A 247 -13.15 16.59 16.81
CA SER A 247 -12.95 17.01 15.41
C SER A 247 -12.17 15.96 14.62
N ASP A 248 -12.66 15.60 13.43
CA ASP A 248 -11.89 14.87 12.44
C ASP A 248 -10.80 15.83 11.87
N VAL A 249 -9.56 15.37 11.82
CA VAL A 249 -8.40 16.18 11.41
C VAL A 249 -7.53 15.46 10.39
N GLN A 250 -6.90 16.25 9.53
CA GLN A 250 -5.71 15.83 8.80
C GLN A 250 -4.48 16.24 9.61
N PHE A 251 -3.50 15.36 9.74
CA PHE A 251 -2.27 15.67 10.45
C PHE A 251 -1.06 14.97 9.82
N ILE A 252 0.12 15.56 9.96
CA ILE A 252 1.39 14.95 9.60
C ILE A 252 1.97 14.30 10.86
N TRP A 253 2.16 12.98 10.83
CA TRP A 253 2.88 12.28 11.88
C TRP A 253 4.40 12.35 11.64
N ASN A 254 5.12 13.01 12.55
CA ASN A 254 6.57 13.07 12.53
C ASN A 254 7.16 12.15 13.60
N HIS A 255 7.66 10.97 13.21
CA HIS A 255 8.22 10.00 14.16
C HIS A 255 9.47 10.47 14.91
N LYS A 256 10.16 11.50 14.43
CA LYS A 256 11.42 12.01 15.01
C LYS A 256 11.31 13.44 15.52
N GLY A 257 10.10 13.99 15.61
CA GLY A 257 9.90 15.38 15.98
C GLY A 257 8.44 15.72 16.26
N GLU A 258 8.12 17.00 16.10
CA GLU A 258 6.79 17.50 16.35
C GLU A 258 5.84 17.16 15.19
N SER A 259 4.72 16.52 15.51
CA SER A 259 3.63 16.26 14.57
C SER A 259 2.74 17.50 14.43
N SER A 260 2.02 17.64 13.32
CA SER A 260 1.23 18.85 13.08
C SER A 260 -0.15 18.58 12.51
N VAL A 261 -1.19 19.22 13.05
CA VAL A 261 -2.53 19.27 12.47
C VAL A 261 -2.51 20.25 11.30
N THR A 262 -2.75 19.73 10.10
CA THR A 262 -2.70 20.47 8.84
C THR A 262 -4.07 20.92 8.36
N ARG A 263 -5.14 20.21 8.78
CA ARG A 263 -6.51 20.56 8.39
C ARG A 263 -7.52 20.08 9.43
N VAL A 264 -8.59 20.85 9.59
CA VAL A 264 -9.74 20.47 10.42
C VAL A 264 -10.94 20.26 9.53
N PHE A 265 -11.64 19.16 9.72
CA PHE A 265 -12.87 18.85 9.00
C PHE A 265 -14.09 18.95 9.91
N LYS A 266 -15.25 19.21 9.30
CA LYS A 266 -16.55 19.05 9.96
C LYS A 266 -17.21 17.80 9.37
N ASN A 267 -17.44 16.80 10.22
CA ASN A 267 -18.22 15.60 9.87
C ASN A 267 -17.65 14.80 8.68
N LEU A 268 -16.32 14.71 8.54
CA LEU A 268 -15.68 14.01 7.42
C LEU A 268 -16.00 12.52 7.43
N LEU A 269 -15.89 11.93 8.61
CA LEU A 269 -16.09 10.51 8.82
C LEU A 269 -17.58 10.23 9.08
N GLU A 270 -18.06 9.09 8.56
CA GLU A 270 -19.38 8.51 8.84
C GLU A 270 -19.62 8.27 10.34
#